data_AF-A0A931GH75-F1
#
_entry.id   AF-A0A931GH75-F1
#
_cell.length_a   1.000
_cell.length_b   1.000
_cell.length_c   1.000
_cell.angle_alpha   90.00
_cell.angle_beta   90.00
_cell.angle_gamma   90.00
#
_symmetry.space_group_name_H-M   'P 1'
#
loop_
_entity.id
_entity.type
_entity.pdbx_description
1 polymer ?
#
loop_
_entity_poly.entity_id
_entity_poly.type
_entity_poly.pdbx_seq_one_letter_code
_entity_poly.pdbx_strand_id
1 'polypeptide(L)' 'MSDDERKRTRLRDIEETLETLRGELGDRTDEPRDYGDAGQDLVAREEHAAQVEALENERRKLREELGEPG' A
#
# COMPACT_ATOMS: atom_id res chain seq x y z
N MET A 1 0.75 11.57 -24.08
CA MET A 1 0.61 11.72 -22.62
C MET A 1 1.63 12.72 -22.14
N SER A 2 1.17 13.75 -21.42
CA SER A 2 2.07 14.68 -20.72
C SER A 2 2.66 14.02 -19.46
N ASP A 3 3.70 14.60 -18.89
CA ASP A 3 4.29 14.09 -17.65
C ASP A 3 3.29 14.15 -16.48
N ASP A 4 2.48 15.20 -16.39
CA ASP A 4 1.40 15.29 -15.40
C ASP A 4 0.34 14.18 -15.58
N GLU A 5 0.02 13.82 -16.83
CA GLU A 5 -0.93 12.74 -17.11
C GLU A 5 -0.37 11.38 -16.67
N ARG A 6 0.95 11.15 -16.85
CA ARG A 6 1.64 9.97 -16.34
C ARG A 6 1.62 9.93 -14.81
N LYS A 7 1.89 11.06 -14.15
CA LYS A 7 1.86 11.19 -12.69
C LYS A 7 0.47 10.92 -12.11
N ARG A 8 -0.58 11.44 -12.74
CA ARG A 8 -1.99 11.17 -12.33
C ARG A 8 -2.41 9.72 -12.54
N THR A 9 -1.94 9.07 -13.62
CA THR A 9 -2.16 7.63 -13.80
C THR A 9 -1.45 6.84 -12.71
N ARG A 10 -0.17 7.13 -12.47
CA ARG A 10 0.59 6.48 -11.39
C ARG A 10 -0.04 6.70 -10.01
N LEU A 11 -0.54 7.91 -9.75
CA LEU A 11 -1.22 8.25 -8.49
C LEU A 11 -2.46 7.38 -8.27
N ARG A 12 -3.29 7.18 -9.31
CA ARG A 12 -4.45 6.28 -9.25
C ARG A 12 -4.04 4.83 -8.99
N ASP A 13 -3.03 4.33 -9.70
CA ASP A 13 -2.54 2.95 -9.50
C ASP A 13 -2.09 2.72 -8.05
N ILE A 14 -1.40 3.71 -7.46
CA ILE A 14 -0.96 3.66 -6.06
C ILE A 14 -2.16 3.68 -5.10
N GLU A 15 -3.16 4.52 -5.36
CA GLU A 15 -4.37 4.61 -4.53
C GLU A 15 -5.17 3.30 -4.55
N GLU A 16 -5.36 2.69 -5.73
CA GLU A 16 -6.01 1.38 -5.88
C GLU A 16 -5.23 0.26 -5.18
N THR A 17 -3.90 0.29 -5.29
CA THR A 17 -3.04 -0.68 -4.60
C THR A 17 -3.13 -0.51 -3.08
N LEU A 18 -3.10 0.72 -2.57
CA LEU A 18 -3.23 1.00 -1.14
C LEU A 18 -4.60 0.58 -0.59
N GLU A 19 -5.68 0.79 -1.36
CA GLU A 19 -7.02 0.32 -0.98
C GLU A 19 -7.05 -1.21 -0.87
N THR A 20 -6.49 -1.91 -1.87
CA THR A 20 -6.38 -3.38 -1.86
C THR A 20 -5.58 -3.88 -0.66
N LEU A 21 -4.38 -3.33 -0.43
CA LEU A 21 -3.53 -3.75 0.67
C LEU A 21 -4.20 -3.52 2.04
N ARG A 22 -4.89 -2.39 2.20
CA ARG A 22 -5.62 -2.09 3.44
C ARG A 22 -6.82 -3.03 3.65
N GLY A 23 -7.47 -3.46 2.58
CA GLY A 23 -8.51 -4.50 2.62
C GLY A 23 -7.97 -5.88 3.00
N GLU A 24 -6.82 -6.28 2.43
CA GLU A 24 -6.16 -7.55 2.75
C GLU A 24 -5.70 -7.64 4.21
N LEU A 25 -5.32 -6.51 4.82
CA LEU A 25 -4.98 -6.44 6.26
C LEU A 25 -6.21 -6.54 7.18
N GLY A 26 -7.43 -6.38 6.65
CA GLY A 26 -8.67 -6.26 7.41
C GLY A 26 -9.44 -7.55 7.71
N ASP A 27 -9.22 -8.65 7.00
CA ASP A 27 -10.12 -9.83 7.03
C ASP A 27 -9.41 -11.19 7.27
N ARG A 28 -8.38 -11.27 8.12
CA ARG A 28 -7.93 -12.59 8.61
C ARG A 28 -8.85 -13.08 9.74
N THR A 29 -9.93 -13.75 9.35
CA THR A 29 -10.79 -14.58 10.22
C THR A 29 -10.17 -15.92 10.60
N ASP A 30 -8.99 -16.24 10.09
CA ASP A 30 -8.36 -17.54 10.35
C ASP A 30 -7.67 -17.54 11.73
N GLU A 31 -8.22 -18.36 12.62
CA GLU A 31 -7.63 -18.70 13.91
C GLU A 31 -6.16 -19.17 13.70
N PRO A 32 -5.18 -18.63 14.45
CA PRO A 32 -3.79 -19.09 14.34
C PRO A 32 -3.72 -20.58 14.67
N ARG A 33 -3.35 -21.43 13.70
CA ARG A 33 -3.35 -22.89 13.90
C ARG A 33 -2.06 -23.42 14.52
N ASP A 34 -0.94 -22.68 14.48
CA ASP A 34 0.26 -22.96 15.28
C ASP A 34 1.24 -21.76 15.36
N TYR A 35 2.35 -21.93 16.10
CA TYR A 35 3.41 -20.90 16.25
C TYR A 35 4.20 -20.63 14.96
N GLY A 36 4.21 -21.57 14.00
CA GLY A 36 4.85 -21.41 12.70
C GLY A 36 4.04 -20.46 11.82
N ASP A 37 2.72 -20.68 11.77
CA ASP A 37 1.75 -19.82 11.11
C ASP A 37 1.80 -18.38 11.68
N ALA A 38 1.93 -18.24 13.01
CA ALA A 38 2.05 -16.94 13.66
C ALA A 38 3.33 -16.17 13.27
N GLY A 39 4.45 -16.88 13.06
CA GLY A 39 5.70 -16.29 12.60
C GLY A 39 5.64 -15.84 11.13
N GLN A 40 5.04 -16.67 10.27
CA GLN A 40 4.83 -16.32 8.86
C GLN A 40 3.83 -15.17 8.71
N ASP A 41 2.80 -15.13 9.55
CA ASP A 41 1.85 -14.02 9.61
C ASP A 41 2.51 -12.70 10.02
N LEU A 42 3.44 -12.73 10.98
CA LEU A 42 4.17 -11.54 11.39
C LEU A 42 5.07 -11.01 10.26
N VAL A 43 5.84 -11.88 9.61
CA VAL A 43 6.69 -11.49 8.48
C VAL A 43 5.86 -10.91 7.34
N ALA A 44 4.76 -11.58 6.98
CA ALA A 44 3.85 -11.08 5.94
C ALA A 44 3.29 -9.70 6.29
N ARG A 45 2.97 -9.44 7.57
CA ARG A 45 2.50 -8.12 8.03
C ARG A 45 3.59 -7.04 7.95
N GLU A 46 4.83 -7.37 8.29
CA GLU A 46 5.95 -6.45 8.20
C GLU A 46 6.25 -6.10 6.73
N GLU A 47 6.22 -7.08 5.83
CA GLU A 47 6.37 -6.86 4.38
C GLU A 47 5.24 -5.98 3.84
N HIS A 48 4.00 -6.23 4.24
CA HIS A 48 2.84 -5.42 3.87
C HIS A 48 2.95 -3.99 4.40
N ALA A 49 3.37 -3.82 5.65
CA ALA A 49 3.56 -2.50 6.26
C ALA A 49 4.65 -1.69 5.53
N ALA A 50 5.77 -2.33 5.18
CA ALA A 50 6.83 -1.70 4.40
C ALA A 50 6.35 -1.31 2.99
N GLN A 51 5.54 -2.15 2.36
CA GLN A 51 4.94 -1.85 1.05
C GLN A 51 3.97 -0.67 1.12
N VAL A 52 3.11 -0.61 2.14
CA VAL A 52 2.22 0.52 2.39
C VAL A 52 3.02 1.80 2.59
N GLU A 53 4.04 1.80 3.45
CA GLU A 53 4.87 2.99 3.70
C GLU A 53 5.55 3.50 2.42
N ALA A 54 6.09 2.61 1.60
CA ALA A 54 6.71 2.98 0.33
C ALA A 54 5.71 3.64 -0.64
N LEU A 55 4.53 3.06 -0.78
CA LEU A 55 3.45 3.58 -1.63
C LEU A 55 2.90 4.91 -1.13
N GLU A 56 2.75 5.10 0.19
CA GLU A 56 2.30 6.37 0.77
C GLU A 56 3.34 7.49 0.57
N ASN A 57 4.63 7.17 0.68
CA ASN A 57 5.70 8.11 0.37
C ASN A 57 5.70 8.52 -1.11
N GLU A 58 5.49 7.57 -2.02
CA GLU A 58 5.38 7.86 -3.46
C GLU A 58 4.13 8.71 -3.77
N ARG A 59 2.97 8.36 -3.19
CA ARG A 59 1.72 9.13 -3.30
C ARG A 59 1.93 10.58 -2.92
N ARG A 60 2.58 10.82 -1.77
CA ARG A 60 2.87 12.17 -1.26
C ARG A 60 3.71 12.98 -2.25
N LYS A 61 4.82 12.40 -2.73
CA LYS A 61 5.70 13.05 -3.71
C LYS A 61 4.97 13.40 -5.00
N LEU A 62 4.14 12.48 -5.52
CA LEU A 62 3.35 12.73 -6.72
C LEU A 62 2.34 13.86 -6.54
N ARG A 63 1.66 13.93 -5.38
CA ARG A 63 0.75 15.04 -5.06
C ARG A 63 1.50 16.37 -4.96
N GLU A 64 2.65 16.41 -4.29
CA GLU A 64 3.51 17.61 -4.22
C GLU A 64 3.94 18.07 -5.63
N GLU A 65 4.37 17.14 -6.48
CA GLU A 65 4.78 17.44 -7.86
C GLU A 65 3.63 17.89 -8.77
N LEU A 66 2.39 17.47 -8.49
CA LEU A 66 1.18 17.88 -9.18
C LEU A 66 0.57 19.17 -8.61
N GLY A 67 1.10 19.67 -7.49
CA GLY A 67 0.55 20.83 -6.77
C GLY A 67 -0.77 20.53 -6.04
N GLU A 68 -1.04 19.25 -5.75
CA GLU A 68 -2.22 18.80 -5.04
C GLU A 68 -1.93 18.75 -3.52
N PRO A 69 -2.89 19.16 -2.66
CA PRO A 69 -2.70 19.06 -1.21
C PRO A 69 -2.58 17.60 -0.77
N GLY A 70 -1.60 17.33 0.10
CA GLY A 70 -1.26 16.01 0.64
C GLY A 70 -2.36 15.37 1.48
#